data_AF-A0AA35WZU2-F1
#
_entry.id   AF-A0AA35WZU2-F1
#
_cell.length_a   1.000
_cell.length_b   1.000
_cell.length_c   1.000
_cell.angle_alpha   90.00
_cell.angle_beta   90.00
_cell.angle_gamma   90.00
#
_symmetry.space_group_name_H-M   'P 1'
#
loop_
_entity.id
_entity.type
_entity.pdbx_description
1 polymer ?
#
loop_
_entity_poly.entity_id
_entity_poly.type
_entity_poly.pdbx_seq_one_letter_code
_entity_poly.pdbx_strand_id
1 'polypeptide(L)'
;MSGEGEAVKRVRQMTGEDGKDKESEAKSSDRMPLLGGLDQRWRNWWIRGILSIVMISLFAVVIYLGPIALSLLVVGLLLKCFQEIIAIGYSKYREHNLPLYRVLNWFIAIVASIFIYCDNFFYYYPELKGTTGLFSFFGQYHRIICLSLYVAGFVLFVLTLQKDLYNTQFSMFTWTHITLFLFGCPAYLSIQNTFESIFWLIVPVSLVVCNDIMAYLFGFFLGRTPLIKLSPKKTWEGFIGAVFATMLFGLVLSHMLAKYDYFVCVSGAYPATASRLLFICF
;
A
#
# COMPACT_ATOMS: atom_id res chain seq x y z
N MET A 1 8.93 5.16 40.10
CA MET A 1 9.43 4.73 38.77
C MET A 1 9.26 3.22 38.48
N SER A 2 8.62 2.41 39.35
CA SER A 2 8.42 0.97 39.10
C SER A 2 7.08 0.60 38.43
N GLY A 3 6.04 1.44 38.53
CA GLY A 3 4.70 1.13 38.01
C GLY A 3 4.49 1.34 36.50
N GLU A 4 5.32 2.14 35.83
CA GLU A 4 5.14 2.47 34.42
C GLU A 4 5.61 1.32 33.49
N GLY A 5 6.62 0.55 33.91
CA GLY A 5 7.08 -0.63 33.19
C GLY A 5 6.11 -1.81 33.24
N GLU A 6 5.28 -1.90 34.29
CA GLU A 6 4.27 -2.95 34.43
C GLU A 6 3.05 -2.69 33.53
N ALA A 7 2.64 -1.42 33.40
CA ALA A 7 1.56 -1.00 32.51
C ALA A 7 1.91 -1.28 31.04
N VAL A 8 3.16 -1.01 30.63
CA VAL A 8 3.65 -1.30 29.27
C VAL A 8 3.70 -2.81 28.99
N LYS A 9 4.08 -3.64 29.98
CA LYS A 9 4.02 -5.10 29.87
C LYS A 9 2.59 -5.61 29.68
N ARG A 10 1.60 -5.05 30.40
CA ARG A 10 0.19 -5.43 30.25
C ARG A 10 -0.39 -5.02 28.90
N VAL A 11 -0.04 -3.83 28.39
CA VAL A 11 -0.48 -3.38 27.05
C VAL A 11 0.08 -4.29 25.96
N ARG A 12 1.35 -4.71 26.04
CA ARG A 12 1.94 -5.68 25.09
C ARG A 12 1.28 -7.07 25.13
N GLN A 13 0.87 -7.53 26.31
CA GLN A 13 0.12 -8.78 26.43
C GLN A 13 -1.29 -8.65 25.82
N MET A 14 -1.92 -7.49 25.92
CA MET A 14 -3.23 -7.23 25.31
C MET A 14 -3.17 -7.06 23.79
N THR A 15 -2.08 -6.50 23.22
CA THR A 15 -1.92 -6.35 21.76
C THR A 15 -1.40 -7.62 21.06
N GLY A 16 -0.96 -8.64 21.81
CA GLY A 16 -0.46 -9.90 21.26
C GLY A 16 0.84 -9.77 20.45
N GLU A 17 1.48 -8.60 20.47
CA GLU A 17 2.67 -8.29 19.66
C GLU A 17 3.90 -9.11 20.08
N ASP A 18 4.11 -9.35 21.39
CA ASP A 18 5.25 -10.15 21.87
C ASP A 18 5.14 -11.63 21.46
N GLY A 19 3.91 -12.14 21.26
CA GLY A 19 3.66 -13.49 20.77
C GLY A 19 3.87 -13.61 19.26
N LYS A 20 3.34 -12.65 18.49
CA LYS A 20 3.49 -12.60 17.02
C LYS A 20 4.91 -12.34 16.56
N ASP A 21 5.65 -11.45 17.22
CA ASP A 21 7.05 -11.19 16.91
C ASP A 21 7.87 -12.46 17.14
N LYS A 22 7.67 -13.16 18.26
CA LYS A 22 8.39 -14.41 18.58
C LYS A 22 8.00 -15.59 17.68
N GLU A 23 6.73 -15.70 17.30
CA GLU A 23 6.24 -16.78 16.43
C GLU A 23 6.67 -16.56 14.96
N SER A 24 6.68 -15.32 14.48
CA SER A 24 7.24 -14.97 13.16
C SER A 24 8.77 -15.10 13.12
N GLU A 25 9.46 -14.74 14.20
CA GLU A 25 10.90 -14.95 14.37
C GLU A 25 11.25 -16.44 14.44
N ALA A 26 10.50 -17.27 15.18
CA ALA A 26 10.71 -18.73 15.23
C ALA A 26 10.49 -19.39 13.85
N LYS A 27 9.45 -18.99 13.12
CA LYS A 27 9.14 -19.50 11.77
C LYS A 27 10.12 -19.00 10.70
N SER A 28 10.84 -17.90 10.95
CA SER A 28 11.96 -17.45 10.10
C SER A 28 13.28 -18.12 10.48
N SER A 29 13.49 -18.43 11.77
CA SER A 29 14.65 -19.16 12.29
C SER A 29 14.75 -20.57 11.73
N ASP A 30 13.64 -21.25 11.52
CA ASP A 30 13.58 -22.58 10.89
C ASP A 30 13.91 -22.57 9.39
N ARG A 31 13.77 -21.41 8.71
CA ARG A 31 13.97 -21.29 7.26
C ARG A 31 15.42 -20.99 6.85
N MET A 32 16.30 -20.65 7.79
CA MET A 32 17.70 -20.36 7.49
C MET A 32 18.65 -20.91 8.57
N PRO A 33 18.92 -22.23 8.57
CA PRO A 33 19.79 -22.88 9.58
C PRO A 33 21.25 -22.38 9.58
N LEU A 34 21.67 -21.65 8.54
CA LEU A 34 23.02 -21.09 8.40
C LEU A 34 23.34 -19.91 9.36
N LEU A 35 22.34 -19.32 10.04
CA LEU A 35 22.53 -18.16 10.93
C LEU A 35 22.40 -18.50 12.43
N GLY A 36 22.34 -19.79 12.79
CA GLY A 36 22.08 -20.26 14.15
C GLY A 36 23.15 -19.91 15.20
N GLY A 37 24.35 -19.50 14.79
CA GLY A 37 25.46 -19.16 15.70
C GLY A 37 25.64 -17.66 16.01
N LEU A 38 24.83 -16.77 15.43
CA LEU A 38 24.96 -15.32 15.61
C LEU A 38 24.04 -14.79 16.73
N ASP A 39 24.56 -13.81 17.47
CA ASP A 39 23.79 -13.03 18.46
C ASP A 39 22.49 -12.49 17.84
N GLN A 40 21.39 -12.51 18.61
CA GLN A 40 20.02 -12.22 18.15
C GLN A 40 19.95 -10.88 17.40
N ARG A 41 20.73 -9.90 17.87
CA ARG A 41 20.81 -8.55 17.30
C ARG A 41 21.37 -8.55 15.87
N TRP A 42 22.43 -9.32 15.63
CA TRP A 42 23.10 -9.42 14.33
C TRP A 42 22.32 -10.31 13.36
N ARG A 43 21.65 -11.35 13.86
CA ARG A 43 20.75 -12.17 13.05
C ARG A 43 19.57 -11.36 12.50
N ASN A 44 18.94 -10.55 13.36
CA ASN A 44 17.84 -9.67 12.94
C ASN A 44 18.30 -8.60 11.95
N TRP A 45 19.53 -8.09 12.07
CA TRP A 45 20.12 -7.18 11.10
C TRP A 45 20.29 -7.83 9.72
N TRP A 46 20.84 -9.06 9.67
CA TRP A 46 21.01 -9.81 8.42
C TRP A 46 19.69 -10.16 7.74
N ILE A 47 18.70 -10.66 8.49
CA ILE A 47 17.38 -11.00 7.94
C ILE A 47 16.74 -9.76 7.33
N ARG A 48 16.77 -8.62 8.04
CA ARG A 48 16.24 -7.35 7.54
C ARG A 48 16.98 -6.88 6.30
N GLY A 49 18.32 -6.95 6.29
CA GLY A 49 19.14 -6.57 5.13
C GLY A 49 18.81 -7.37 3.88
N ILE A 50 18.74 -8.70 3.99
CA ILE A 50 18.42 -9.57 2.85
C ILE A 50 17.01 -9.29 2.32
N LEU A 51 16.02 -9.19 3.21
CA LEU A 51 14.64 -8.89 2.81
C LEU A 51 14.53 -7.51 2.14
N SER A 52 15.22 -6.50 2.65
CA SER A 52 15.27 -5.17 2.03
C SER A 52 15.85 -5.21 0.62
N ILE A 53 16.96 -5.94 0.41
CA ILE A 53 17.55 -6.10 -0.92
C ILE A 53 16.57 -6.78 -1.87
N VAL A 54 15.93 -7.87 -1.45
CA VAL A 54 14.93 -8.58 -2.26
C VAL A 54 13.75 -7.67 -2.63
N MET A 55 13.24 -6.88 -1.67
CA MET A 55 12.14 -5.95 -1.93
C MET A 55 12.54 -4.83 -2.90
N ILE A 56 13.74 -4.26 -2.75
CA ILE A 56 14.25 -3.21 -3.66
C ILE A 56 14.44 -3.79 -5.07
N SER A 57 15.01 -4.99 -5.19
CA SER A 57 15.19 -5.66 -6.48
C SER A 57 13.84 -5.94 -7.16
N LEU A 58 12.84 -6.43 -6.41
CA LEU A 58 11.50 -6.65 -6.94
C LEU A 58 10.86 -5.34 -7.42
N PHE A 59 10.98 -4.27 -6.63
CA PHE A 59 10.42 -2.96 -7.01
C PHE A 59 11.10 -2.39 -8.27
N ALA A 60 12.42 -2.57 -8.41
CA ALA A 60 13.15 -2.17 -9.61
C ALA A 60 12.68 -2.93 -10.87
N VAL A 61 12.36 -4.22 -10.74
CA VAL A 61 11.77 -5.01 -11.85
C VAL A 61 10.40 -4.46 -12.23
N VAL A 62 9.55 -4.11 -11.26
CA VAL A 62 8.22 -3.53 -11.55
C VAL A 62 8.35 -2.17 -12.24
N ILE A 63 9.29 -1.33 -11.79
CA ILE A 63 9.58 -0.04 -12.45
C ILE A 63 9.98 -0.29 -13.91
N TYR A 64 10.86 -1.25 -14.17
CA TYR A 64 11.31 -1.59 -15.52
C TYR A 64 10.16 -2.03 -16.44
N LEU A 65 9.15 -2.72 -15.91
CA LEU A 65 7.95 -3.12 -16.66
C LEU A 65 7.03 -1.93 -17.00
N GLY A 66 7.27 -0.74 -16.44
CA GLY A 66 6.60 0.51 -16.81
C GLY A 66 5.32 0.84 -16.04
N PRO A 67 4.55 1.84 -16.50
CA PRO A 67 3.44 2.44 -15.74
C PRO A 67 2.24 1.50 -15.57
N ILE A 68 2.01 0.57 -16.52
CA ILE A 68 0.95 -0.44 -16.41
C ILE A 68 1.26 -1.40 -15.26
N ALA A 69 2.50 -1.88 -15.13
CA ALA A 69 2.89 -2.77 -14.04
C ALA A 69 2.83 -2.06 -12.67
N LEU A 70 3.26 -0.79 -12.62
CA LEU A 70 3.17 0.03 -11.41
C LEU A 70 1.72 0.30 -10.99
N SER A 71 0.82 0.61 -11.92
CA SER A 71 -0.60 0.81 -11.61
C SER A 71 -1.27 -0.48 -11.13
N LEU A 72 -0.95 -1.63 -11.72
CA LEU A 72 -1.39 -2.94 -11.22
C LEU A 72 -0.84 -3.25 -9.83
N LEU A 73 0.41 -2.89 -9.54
CA LEU A 73 0.99 -3.02 -8.21
C LEU A 73 0.21 -2.16 -7.19
N VAL A 74 -0.12 -0.91 -7.52
CA VAL A 74 -0.92 -0.02 -6.65
C VAL A 74 -2.29 -0.62 -6.36
N VAL A 75 -2.97 -1.17 -7.37
CA VAL A 75 -4.26 -1.87 -7.18
C VAL A 75 -4.12 -3.12 -6.33
N GLY A 76 -3.05 -3.91 -6.53
CA GLY A 76 -2.75 -5.09 -5.72
C GLY A 76 -2.51 -4.74 -4.25
N LEU A 77 -1.76 -3.66 -3.99
CA LEU A 77 -1.53 -3.13 -2.65
C LEU A 77 -2.83 -2.62 -2.02
N LEU A 78 -3.67 -1.92 -2.77
CA LEU A 78 -5.00 -1.49 -2.31
C LEU A 78 -5.84 -2.68 -1.83
N LEU A 79 -5.90 -3.76 -2.60
CA LEU A 79 -6.63 -4.98 -2.23
C LEU A 79 -6.02 -5.69 -1.02
N LYS A 80 -4.69 -5.67 -0.87
CA LYS A 80 -4.00 -6.24 0.30
C LYS A 80 -4.23 -5.43 1.57
N CYS A 81 -4.11 -4.11 1.51
CA CYS A 81 -4.46 -3.23 2.62
C CYS A 81 -5.92 -3.39 3.02
N PHE A 82 -6.84 -3.45 2.04
CA PHE A 82 -8.25 -3.71 2.30
C PHE A 82 -8.46 -5.05 3.00
N GLN A 83 -7.81 -6.12 2.54
CA GLN A 83 -7.87 -7.44 3.16
C GLN A 83 -7.45 -7.38 4.64
N GLU A 84 -6.37 -6.69 4.97
CA GLU A 84 -5.86 -6.59 6.34
C GLU A 84 -6.80 -5.80 7.26
N ILE A 85 -7.27 -4.64 6.81
CA ILE A 85 -8.18 -3.79 7.59
C ILE A 85 -9.51 -4.49 7.83
N ILE A 86 -10.07 -5.12 6.79
CA ILE A 86 -11.32 -5.86 6.90
C ILE A 86 -11.15 -7.12 7.76
N ALA A 87 -10.00 -7.79 7.72
CA ALA A 87 -9.72 -8.90 8.62
C ALA A 87 -9.70 -8.46 10.10
N ILE A 88 -9.16 -7.27 10.40
CA ILE A 88 -9.22 -6.68 11.75
C ILE A 88 -10.67 -6.38 12.12
N GLY A 89 -11.43 -5.74 11.23
CA GLY A 89 -12.87 -5.51 11.42
C GLY A 89 -13.60 -6.81 11.75
N TYR A 90 -13.39 -7.87 10.97
CA TYR A 90 -13.97 -9.19 11.19
C TYR A 90 -13.60 -9.82 12.53
N SER A 91 -12.35 -9.65 12.98
CA SER A 91 -11.92 -10.22 14.26
C SER A 91 -12.75 -9.72 15.44
N LYS A 92 -13.24 -8.48 15.38
CA LYS A 92 -14.10 -7.87 16.41
C LYS A 92 -15.53 -8.43 16.44
N TYR A 93 -16.03 -8.90 15.29
CA TYR A 93 -17.42 -9.37 15.14
C TYR A 93 -17.50 -10.85 14.76
N ARG A 94 -16.45 -11.61 15.08
CA ARG A 94 -16.27 -13.03 14.71
C ARG A 94 -17.40 -13.94 15.18
N GLU A 95 -18.07 -13.56 16.27
CA GLU A 95 -19.17 -14.31 16.88
C GLU A 95 -20.40 -14.47 15.97
N HIS A 96 -20.60 -13.55 15.01
CA HIS A 96 -21.84 -13.47 14.24
C HIS A 96 -21.84 -14.27 12.90
N ASN A 97 -20.75 -14.96 12.54
CA ASN A 97 -20.61 -15.89 11.40
C ASN A 97 -21.49 -15.58 10.14
N LEU A 98 -21.27 -14.42 9.50
CA LEU A 98 -21.95 -14.04 8.25
C LEU A 98 -21.05 -14.26 7.01
N PRO A 99 -21.12 -15.42 6.32
CA PRO A 99 -20.26 -15.71 5.17
C PRO A 99 -20.59 -14.86 3.93
N LEU A 100 -21.88 -14.59 3.68
CA LEU A 100 -22.33 -13.82 2.51
C LEU A 100 -21.86 -12.36 2.57
N TYR A 101 -21.72 -11.83 3.78
CA TYR A 101 -21.20 -10.49 4.03
C TYR A 101 -19.71 -10.36 3.64
N ARG A 102 -18.93 -11.44 3.77
CA ARG A 102 -17.55 -11.48 3.28
C ARG A 102 -17.47 -11.36 1.77
N VAL A 103 -18.33 -12.09 1.07
CA VAL A 103 -18.43 -12.04 -0.40
C VAL A 103 -18.81 -10.62 -0.84
N LEU A 104 -19.77 -10.00 -0.15
CA LEU A 104 -20.21 -8.65 -0.44
C LEU A 104 -19.11 -7.59 -0.26
N ASN A 105 -18.33 -7.65 0.82
CA ASN A 105 -17.22 -6.72 1.03
C ASN A 105 -16.14 -6.85 -0.06
N TRP A 106 -15.81 -8.09 -0.45
CA TRP A 106 -14.89 -8.33 -1.56
C TRP A 106 -15.47 -7.86 -2.90
N PHE A 107 -16.76 -8.07 -3.13
CA PHE A 107 -17.44 -7.57 -4.33
C PHE A 107 -17.32 -6.05 -4.45
N ILE A 108 -17.66 -5.30 -3.39
CA ILE A 108 -17.55 -3.83 -3.40
C ILE A 108 -16.10 -3.38 -3.60
N ALA A 109 -15.13 -4.03 -2.95
CA ALA A 109 -13.72 -3.69 -3.11
C ALA A 109 -13.18 -3.97 -4.51
N ILE A 110 -13.60 -5.07 -5.14
CA ILE A 110 -13.23 -5.41 -6.52
C ILE A 110 -13.85 -4.41 -7.50
N VAL A 111 -15.13 -4.07 -7.33
CA VAL A 111 -15.79 -3.06 -8.17
C VAL A 111 -15.09 -1.71 -8.06
N ALA A 112 -14.75 -1.26 -6.85
CA ALA A 112 -14.00 -0.03 -6.63
C ALA A 112 -12.60 -0.08 -7.27
N SER A 113 -11.89 -1.22 -7.15
CA SER A 113 -10.56 -1.40 -7.71
C SER A 113 -10.58 -1.42 -9.25
N ILE A 114 -11.58 -2.07 -9.85
CA ILE A 114 -11.82 -2.06 -11.31
C ILE A 114 -12.10 -0.63 -11.77
N PHE A 115 -12.96 0.11 -11.08
CA PHE A 115 -13.23 1.50 -11.41
C PHE A 115 -11.95 2.35 -11.38
N ILE A 116 -11.18 2.28 -10.30
CA ILE A 116 -9.94 3.03 -10.12
C ILE A 116 -8.93 2.71 -11.23
N TYR A 117 -8.74 1.43 -11.57
CA TYR A 117 -7.81 1.03 -12.61
C TYR A 117 -8.29 1.41 -14.01
N CYS A 118 -9.53 1.06 -14.35
CA CYS A 118 -10.05 1.20 -15.71
C CYS A 118 -10.30 2.65 -16.09
N ASP A 119 -10.79 3.50 -15.18
CA ASP A 119 -10.98 4.93 -15.47
C ASP A 119 -9.64 5.58 -15.84
N ASN A 120 -8.58 5.29 -15.09
CA ASN A 120 -7.23 5.75 -15.41
C ASN A 120 -6.69 5.15 -16.72
N PHE A 121 -6.77 3.84 -16.87
CA PHE A 121 -6.26 3.15 -18.06
C PHE A 121 -6.92 3.66 -19.35
N PHE A 122 -8.24 3.79 -19.37
CA PHE A 122 -8.99 4.28 -20.53
C PHE A 122 -8.95 5.80 -20.71
N TYR A 123 -8.47 6.54 -19.72
CA TYR A 123 -8.17 7.97 -19.86
C TYR A 123 -6.88 8.17 -20.67
N TYR A 124 -5.81 7.43 -20.34
CA TYR A 124 -4.51 7.55 -21.02
C TYR A 124 -4.40 6.75 -22.33
N TYR A 125 -5.23 5.73 -22.54
CA TYR A 125 -5.29 4.97 -23.80
C TYR A 125 -6.68 5.07 -24.46
N PRO A 126 -7.10 6.26 -24.92
CA PRO A 126 -8.42 6.46 -25.51
C PRO A 126 -8.61 5.71 -26.83
N GLU A 127 -7.54 5.43 -27.57
CA GLU A 127 -7.57 4.70 -28.86
C GLU A 127 -8.16 3.31 -28.69
N LEU A 128 -7.91 2.69 -27.53
CA LEU A 128 -8.43 1.37 -27.19
C LEU A 128 -9.96 1.34 -27.09
N LYS A 129 -10.61 2.48 -26.84
CA LYS A 129 -12.08 2.57 -26.86
C LYS A 129 -12.67 2.40 -28.26
N GLY A 130 -11.92 2.75 -29.31
CA GLY A 130 -12.38 2.71 -30.70
C GLY A 130 -12.17 1.37 -31.42
N THR A 131 -11.53 0.40 -30.76
CA THR A 131 -11.30 -0.94 -31.34
C THR A 131 -12.60 -1.74 -31.47
N THR A 132 -12.62 -2.79 -32.29
CA THR A 132 -13.81 -3.66 -32.40
C THR A 132 -13.77 -4.77 -31.35
N GLY A 133 -14.89 -5.00 -30.65
CA GLY A 133 -15.08 -6.15 -29.75
C GLY A 133 -15.48 -5.81 -28.31
N LEU A 134 -15.50 -6.83 -27.45
CA LEU A 134 -15.93 -6.73 -26.05
C LEU A 134 -15.10 -5.75 -25.22
N PHE A 135 -13.82 -5.59 -25.55
CA PHE A 135 -12.92 -4.69 -24.84
C PHE A 135 -13.28 -3.21 -25.04
N SER A 136 -13.70 -2.83 -26.25
CA SER A 136 -14.19 -1.48 -26.55
C SER A 136 -15.50 -1.17 -25.83
N PHE A 137 -16.45 -2.11 -25.82
CA PHE A 137 -17.68 -1.97 -25.05
C PHE A 137 -17.39 -1.69 -23.57
N PHE A 138 -16.50 -2.49 -22.97
CA PHE A 138 -16.09 -2.26 -21.60
C PHE A 138 -15.39 -0.91 -21.43
N GLY A 139 -14.49 -0.53 -22.33
CA GLY A 139 -13.79 0.77 -22.27
C GLY A 139 -14.70 1.99 -22.43
N GLN A 140 -15.75 1.90 -23.23
CA GLN A 140 -16.70 3.00 -23.43
C GLN A 140 -17.68 3.12 -22.26
N TYR A 141 -18.11 1.98 -21.71
CA TYR A 141 -19.17 1.93 -20.70
C TYR A 141 -18.69 1.60 -19.28
N HIS A 142 -17.37 1.51 -19.02
CA HIS A 142 -16.83 1.11 -17.71
C HIS A 142 -17.40 1.91 -16.54
N ARG A 143 -17.63 3.22 -16.70
CA ARG A 143 -18.21 4.08 -15.63
C ARG A 143 -19.63 3.65 -15.26
N ILE A 144 -20.50 3.45 -16.25
CA ILE A 144 -21.88 3.04 -16.00
C ILE A 144 -21.95 1.58 -15.53
N ILE A 145 -21.07 0.71 -16.03
CA ILE A 145 -20.94 -0.67 -15.57
C ILE A 145 -20.53 -0.70 -14.09
N CYS A 146 -19.49 0.05 -13.70
CA CYS A 146 -19.04 0.10 -12.31
C CYS A 146 -20.11 0.70 -11.39
N LEU A 147 -20.80 1.77 -11.81
CA LEU A 147 -21.92 2.32 -11.05
C LEU A 147 -23.04 1.31 -10.87
N SER A 148 -23.41 0.59 -11.93
CA SER A 148 -24.45 -0.44 -11.89
C SER A 148 -24.08 -1.59 -10.96
N LEU A 149 -22.82 -2.05 -11.03
CA LEU A 149 -22.30 -3.09 -10.13
C LEU A 149 -22.28 -2.60 -8.68
N TYR A 150 -21.88 -1.35 -8.42
CA TYR A 150 -21.89 -0.78 -7.08
C TYR A 150 -23.32 -0.70 -6.52
N VAL A 151 -24.30 -0.23 -7.31
CA VAL A 151 -25.71 -0.22 -6.92
C VAL A 151 -26.24 -1.63 -6.67
N ALA A 152 -25.86 -2.61 -7.51
CA ALA A 152 -26.19 -4.02 -7.26
C ALA A 152 -25.61 -4.51 -5.93
N GLY A 153 -24.36 -4.16 -5.59
CA GLY A 153 -23.76 -4.43 -4.29
C GLY A 153 -24.54 -3.80 -3.14
N PHE A 154 -25.00 -2.56 -3.29
CA PHE A 154 -25.83 -1.90 -2.30
C PHE A 154 -27.19 -2.60 -2.12
N VAL A 155 -27.85 -3.01 -3.20
CA VAL A 155 -29.10 -3.80 -3.12
C VAL A 155 -28.85 -5.14 -2.43
N LEU A 156 -27.76 -5.84 -2.79
CA LEU A 156 -27.36 -7.09 -2.12
C LEU A 156 -27.11 -6.87 -0.62
N PHE A 157 -26.45 -5.78 -0.23
CA PHE A 157 -26.30 -5.41 1.18
C PHE A 157 -27.66 -5.35 1.88
N VAL A 158 -28.61 -4.61 1.33
CA VAL A 158 -29.96 -4.45 1.88
C VAL A 158 -30.68 -5.80 1.99
N LEU A 159 -30.58 -6.65 0.97
CA LEU A 159 -31.19 -8.00 0.97
C LEU A 159 -30.57 -8.94 2.00
N THR A 160 -29.29 -8.74 2.37
CA THR A 160 -28.59 -9.52 3.39
C THR A 160 -28.78 -9.03 4.82
N LEU A 161 -29.57 -7.97 5.02
CA LEU A 161 -29.82 -7.42 6.35
C LEU A 161 -30.56 -8.43 7.22
N GLN A 162 -30.01 -8.72 8.40
CA GLN A 162 -30.63 -9.62 9.37
C GLN A 162 -31.15 -8.82 10.56
N LYS A 163 -32.35 -9.19 11.03
CA LYS A 163 -32.92 -8.68 12.28
C LYS A 163 -31.92 -8.96 13.43
N ASP A 164 -31.86 -8.04 14.38
CA ASP A 164 -30.95 -8.06 15.55
C ASP A 164 -29.46 -7.76 15.29
N LEU A 165 -28.99 -7.81 14.02
CA LEU A 165 -27.58 -7.55 13.67
C LEU A 165 -27.35 -6.24 12.90
N TYR A 166 -28.35 -5.36 12.80
CA TYR A 166 -28.28 -4.14 11.99
C TYR A 166 -27.06 -3.27 12.31
N ASN A 167 -26.83 -2.95 13.58
CA ASN A 167 -25.71 -2.09 13.99
C ASN A 167 -24.35 -2.67 13.56
N THR A 168 -24.18 -3.98 13.67
CA THR A 168 -22.97 -4.67 13.25
C THR A 168 -22.79 -4.63 11.73
N GLN A 169 -23.85 -4.96 10.98
CA GLN A 169 -23.81 -4.96 9.51
C GLN A 169 -23.56 -3.56 8.93
N PHE A 170 -24.22 -2.54 9.48
CA PHE A 170 -23.98 -1.14 9.11
C PHE A 170 -22.57 -0.67 9.49
N SER A 171 -22.10 -0.98 10.71
CA SER A 171 -20.74 -0.61 11.13
C SER A 171 -19.69 -1.18 10.18
N MET A 172 -19.83 -2.46 9.82
CA MET A 172 -18.89 -3.12 8.91
C MET A 172 -19.00 -2.56 7.49
N PHE A 173 -20.22 -2.27 7.01
CA PHE A 173 -20.44 -1.63 5.71
C PHE A 173 -19.77 -0.25 5.66
N THR A 174 -19.86 0.53 6.74
CA THR A 174 -19.14 1.79 6.89
C THR A 174 -17.63 1.59 6.90
N TRP A 175 -17.10 0.59 7.61
CA TRP A 175 -15.67 0.27 7.59
C TRP A 175 -15.17 -0.06 6.18
N THR A 176 -15.93 -0.82 5.40
CA THR A 176 -15.63 -1.10 3.98
C THR A 176 -15.50 0.18 3.17
N HIS A 177 -16.46 1.10 3.27
CA HIS A 177 -16.47 2.34 2.49
C HIS A 177 -15.39 3.33 2.97
N ILE A 178 -15.18 3.46 4.28
CA ILE A 178 -14.10 4.30 4.82
C ILE A 178 -12.75 3.78 4.37
N THR A 179 -12.52 2.46 4.41
CA THR A 179 -11.26 1.85 3.97
C THR A 179 -11.03 2.11 2.48
N LEU A 180 -12.05 1.89 1.64
CA LEU A 180 -11.96 2.14 0.20
C LEU A 180 -11.78 3.62 -0.12
N PHE A 181 -12.37 4.53 0.65
CA PHE A 181 -12.13 5.96 0.48
C PHE A 181 -10.70 6.34 0.88
N LEU A 182 -10.28 5.94 2.09
CA LEU A 182 -8.99 6.30 2.68
C LEU A 182 -7.80 5.80 1.84
N PHE A 183 -7.88 4.59 1.29
CA PHE A 183 -6.81 4.02 0.47
C PHE A 183 -7.06 4.18 -1.03
N GLY A 184 -8.32 4.20 -1.48
CA GLY A 184 -8.68 4.28 -2.89
C GLY A 184 -8.46 5.66 -3.49
N CYS A 185 -8.73 6.75 -2.75
CA CYS A 185 -8.46 8.10 -3.25
C CYS A 185 -6.95 8.34 -3.51
N PRO A 186 -6.04 8.06 -2.56
CA PRO A 186 -4.60 8.13 -2.82
C PRO A 186 -4.15 7.17 -3.94
N ALA A 187 -4.72 5.96 -4.02
CA ALA A 187 -4.39 5.02 -5.08
C ALA A 187 -4.78 5.55 -6.48
N TYR A 188 -5.98 6.13 -6.61
CA TYR A 188 -6.44 6.74 -7.86
C TYR A 188 -5.50 7.85 -8.33
N LEU A 189 -5.15 8.79 -7.43
CA LEU A 189 -4.22 9.88 -7.74
C LEU A 189 -2.80 9.37 -8.02
N SER A 190 -2.35 8.35 -7.30
CA SER A 190 -1.03 7.74 -7.52
C SER A 190 -0.94 7.09 -8.90
N ILE A 191 -2.01 6.44 -9.36
CA ILE A 191 -2.08 5.84 -10.70
C ILE A 191 -2.05 6.93 -11.77
N GLN A 192 -2.81 8.02 -11.61
CA GLN A 192 -2.74 9.18 -12.52
C GLN A 192 -1.32 9.71 -12.65
N ASN A 193 -0.70 10.02 -11.51
CA ASN A 193 0.67 10.52 -11.45
C ASN A 193 1.65 9.56 -12.15
N THR A 194 1.46 8.25 -11.99
CA THR A 194 2.32 7.22 -12.62
C THR A 194 2.21 7.22 -14.15
N PHE A 195 1.01 7.44 -14.69
CA PHE A 195 0.80 7.50 -16.14
C PHE A 195 1.28 8.83 -16.74
N GLU A 196 1.25 9.93 -15.99
CA GLU A 196 1.89 11.18 -16.42
C GLU A 196 3.42 11.08 -16.37
N SER A 197 3.95 10.63 -15.24
CA SER A 197 5.40 10.52 -15.02
C SER A 197 5.71 9.55 -13.89
N ILE A 198 6.53 8.54 -14.18
CA ILE A 198 6.95 7.54 -13.19
C ILE A 198 7.72 8.22 -12.03
N PHE A 199 8.36 9.36 -12.30
CA PHE A 199 9.04 10.21 -11.32
C PHE A 199 8.15 10.54 -10.10
N TRP A 200 6.88 10.92 -10.34
CA TRP A 200 5.95 11.34 -9.29
C TRP A 200 5.56 10.22 -8.33
N LEU A 201 5.75 8.95 -8.73
CA LEU A 201 5.56 7.80 -7.85
C LEU A 201 6.88 7.38 -7.17
N ILE A 202 7.97 7.29 -7.93
CA ILE A 202 9.25 6.76 -7.43
C ILE A 202 9.83 7.64 -6.33
N VAL A 203 9.84 8.97 -6.50
CA VAL A 203 10.50 9.86 -5.53
C VAL A 203 9.82 9.77 -4.17
N PRO A 204 8.49 9.96 -4.02
CA PRO A 204 7.83 9.84 -2.72
C PRO A 204 7.99 8.46 -2.09
N VAL A 205 7.87 7.38 -2.86
CA VAL A 205 8.03 6.00 -2.36
C VAL A 205 9.45 5.77 -1.85
N SER A 206 10.47 6.21 -2.60
CA SER A 206 11.88 6.06 -2.22
C SER A 206 12.22 6.87 -0.98
N LEU A 207 11.60 8.04 -0.79
CA LEU A 207 11.78 8.86 0.42
C LEU A 207 11.24 8.16 1.65
N VAL A 208 10.05 7.54 1.57
CA VAL A 208 9.47 6.77 2.68
C VAL A 208 10.37 5.58 3.05
N VAL A 209 10.84 4.83 2.04
CA VAL A 209 11.75 3.69 2.26
C VAL A 209 13.08 4.16 2.86
N CYS A 210 13.67 5.23 2.33
CA CYS A 210 14.90 5.81 2.86
C CYS A 210 14.72 6.27 4.32
N ASN A 211 13.61 6.93 4.63
CA ASN A 211 13.29 7.37 5.99
C ASN A 211 13.24 6.19 6.97
N ASP A 212 12.55 5.11 6.62
CA ASP A 212 12.46 3.92 7.49
C ASP A 212 13.82 3.24 7.68
N ILE A 213 14.64 3.12 6.62
CA ILE A 213 15.99 2.54 6.71
C ILE A 213 16.89 3.42 7.59
N MET A 214 16.91 4.74 7.35
CA MET A 214 17.76 5.66 8.11
C MET A 214 17.32 5.77 9.57
N ALA A 215 16.01 5.76 9.85
CA ALA A 215 15.49 5.74 11.21
C ALA A 215 15.93 4.48 11.96
N TYR A 216 15.94 3.32 11.28
CA TYR A 216 16.47 2.09 11.85
C TYR A 216 18.00 2.16 12.07
N LEU A 217 18.77 2.64 11.10
CA LEU A 217 20.23 2.73 11.22
C LEU A 217 20.65 3.68 12.35
N PHE A 218 20.16 4.92 12.36
CA PHE A 218 20.46 5.88 13.42
C PHE A 218 19.88 5.44 14.76
N GLY A 219 18.70 4.82 14.78
CA GLY A 219 18.12 4.22 15.99
C GLY A 219 18.96 3.06 16.55
N PHE A 220 19.56 2.24 15.69
CA PHE A 220 20.40 1.12 16.11
C PHE A 220 21.73 1.55 16.71
N PHE A 221 22.36 2.59 16.16
CA PHE A 221 23.68 3.07 16.62
C PHE A 221 23.60 4.12 17.74
N LEU A 222 22.64 5.04 17.66
CA LEU A 222 22.55 6.22 18.53
C LEU A 222 21.28 6.27 19.39
N GLY A 223 20.33 5.34 19.18
CA GLY A 223 19.04 5.36 19.86
C GLY A 223 19.15 5.12 21.35
N ARG A 224 18.74 6.12 22.14
CA ARG A 224 18.69 6.03 23.61
C ARG A 224 17.33 6.41 24.15
N THR A 225 16.61 7.33 23.49
CA THR A 225 15.32 7.85 23.98
C THR A 225 14.14 7.40 23.10
N PRO A 226 13.11 6.73 23.67
CA PRO A 226 11.97 6.27 22.89
C PRO A 226 11.04 7.43 22.49
N LEU A 227 10.52 7.37 21.25
CA LEU A 227 9.66 8.41 20.66
C LEU A 227 8.21 8.30 21.14
N ILE A 228 7.63 7.10 21.18
CA ILE A 228 6.22 6.87 21.53
C ILE A 228 6.09 5.62 22.41
N LYS A 229 5.24 5.68 23.44
CA LYS A 229 4.99 4.55 24.37
C LYS A 229 4.40 3.31 23.67
N LEU A 230 3.60 3.51 22.62
CA LEU A 230 3.01 2.44 21.81
C LEU A 230 4.08 1.70 20.96
N SER A 231 5.19 2.36 20.60
CA SER A 231 6.26 1.77 19.79
C SER A 231 7.63 2.03 20.43
N PRO A 232 7.98 1.29 21.50
CA PRO A 232 9.19 1.57 22.29
C PRO A 232 10.50 1.28 21.54
N LYS A 233 10.44 0.69 20.34
CA LYS A 233 11.60 0.45 19.46
C LYS A 233 11.96 1.68 18.60
N LYS A 234 11.07 2.67 18.46
CA LYS A 234 11.35 3.91 17.71
C LYS A 234 11.97 4.95 18.63
N THR A 235 13.06 5.60 18.21
CA THR A 235 13.81 6.57 19.02
C THR A 235 13.78 7.98 18.43
N TRP A 236 13.90 9.00 19.28
CA TRP A 236 14.00 10.40 18.84
C TRP A 236 15.26 10.66 18.01
N GLU A 237 16.39 10.08 18.42
CA GLU A 237 17.66 10.24 17.70
C GLU A 237 17.59 9.61 16.30
N GLY A 238 16.92 8.46 16.19
CA GLY A 238 16.65 7.80 14.93
C GLY A 238 15.77 8.65 14.01
N PHE A 239 14.69 9.23 14.54
CA PHE A 239 13.79 10.09 13.78
C PHE A 239 14.48 11.34 13.22
N ILE A 240 15.23 12.06 14.06
CA ILE A 240 15.92 13.29 13.63
C ILE A 240 16.99 12.95 12.58
N GLY A 241 17.79 11.90 12.82
CA GLY A 241 18.79 11.45 11.85
C GLY A 241 18.17 11.05 10.50
N ALA A 242 17.02 10.38 10.53
CA ALA A 242 16.29 10.01 9.33
C ALA A 242 15.80 11.23 8.54
N VAL A 243 15.23 12.24 9.19
CA VAL A 243 14.77 13.48 8.53
C VAL A 243 15.90 14.14 7.74
N PHE A 244 17.07 14.35 8.36
CA PHE A 244 18.22 14.96 7.68
C PHE A 244 18.73 14.10 6.51
N ALA A 245 18.86 12.79 6.73
CA ALA A 245 19.34 11.87 5.70
C ALA A 245 18.37 11.77 4.51
N THR A 246 17.06 11.69 4.76
CA THR A 246 16.03 11.63 3.73
C THR A 246 15.92 12.94 2.95
N MET A 247 16.11 14.10 3.59
CA MET A 247 16.13 15.38 2.88
C MET A 247 17.30 15.45 1.89
N LEU A 248 18.51 15.07 2.33
CA LEU A 248 19.67 15.02 1.44
C LEU A 248 19.48 13.98 0.33
N PHE A 249 18.99 12.79 0.67
CA PHE A 249 18.70 11.74 -0.30
C PHE A 249 17.69 12.19 -1.35
N GLY A 250 16.64 12.92 -0.96
CA GLY A 250 15.63 13.43 -1.88
C GLY A 250 16.17 14.44 -2.89
N LEU A 251 17.05 15.34 -2.47
CA LEU A 251 17.72 16.29 -3.37
C LEU A 251 18.60 15.55 -4.38
N VAL A 252 19.41 14.60 -3.91
CA VAL A 252 20.30 13.81 -4.78
C VAL A 252 19.49 12.93 -5.74
N LEU A 253 18.51 12.19 -5.23
CA LEU A 253 17.68 11.28 -6.02
C LEU A 253 16.90 12.03 -7.10
N SER A 254 16.27 13.15 -6.74
CA SER A 254 15.50 13.95 -7.71
C SER A 254 16.40 14.48 -8.82
N HIS A 255 17.60 14.98 -8.47
CA HIS A 255 18.56 15.46 -9.46
C HIS A 255 19.12 14.33 -10.36
N MET A 256 19.23 13.10 -9.85
CA MET A 256 19.64 11.95 -10.65
C MET A 256 18.54 11.48 -11.60
N LEU A 257 17.31 11.32 -11.11
CA LEU A 257 16.18 10.82 -11.91
C LEU A 257 15.77 11.80 -13.00
N ALA A 258 15.84 13.11 -12.74
CA ALA A 258 15.52 14.15 -13.73
C ALA A 258 16.44 14.14 -14.98
N LYS A 259 17.59 13.47 -14.94
CA LYS A 259 18.50 13.35 -16.09
C LYS A 259 18.06 12.30 -17.11
N TYR A 260 17.09 11.46 -16.76
CA TYR A 260 16.66 10.35 -17.59
C TYR A 260 15.22 10.56 -18.05
N ASP A 261 15.06 10.74 -19.36
CA ASP A 261 13.76 11.00 -19.99
C ASP A 261 12.72 9.90 -19.68
N TYR A 262 13.16 8.65 -19.48
CA TYR A 262 12.27 7.54 -19.12
C TYR A 262 11.43 7.81 -17.85
N PHE A 263 12.02 8.48 -16.85
CA PHE A 263 11.30 8.74 -15.60
C PHE A 263 10.41 9.98 -15.68
N VAL A 264 10.81 10.97 -16.50
CA VAL A 264 10.12 12.26 -16.60
C VAL A 264 9.03 12.22 -17.67
N CYS A 265 9.31 11.66 -18.85
CA CYS A 265 8.38 11.52 -19.97
C CYS A 265 8.00 10.07 -20.22
N VAL A 266 6.72 9.75 -19.97
CA VAL A 266 6.15 8.49 -20.44
C VAL A 266 5.72 8.67 -21.91
N SER A 267 6.53 8.18 -22.84
CA SER A 267 6.38 8.40 -24.31
C SER A 267 5.12 7.80 -24.96
N GLY A 268 4.20 7.23 -24.19
CA GLY A 268 3.05 6.46 -24.71
C GLY A 268 1.66 7.06 -24.45
N ALA A 269 1.55 8.20 -23.78
CA ALA A 269 0.28 8.77 -23.32
C ALA A 269 -0.29 9.91 -24.19
N TYR A 270 0.40 10.29 -25.28
CA TYR A 270 -0.03 11.41 -26.13
C TYR A 270 -0.33 10.94 -27.57
N PRO A 271 -1.53 11.20 -28.10
CA PRO A 271 -1.79 10.99 -29.52
C PRO A 271 -0.90 11.92 -30.35
N ALA A 272 -0.38 11.39 -31.46
CA ALA A 272 0.55 12.04 -32.40
C ALA A 272 0.00 13.31 -33.12
N THR A 273 -1.12 13.87 -32.66
CA THR A 273 -1.81 15.03 -33.22
C THR A 273 -1.73 16.30 -32.35
N ALA A 274 -0.86 16.33 -31.34
CA ALA A 274 -0.51 17.55 -30.61
C ALA A 274 0.85 18.11 -31.09
N SER A 275 0.99 18.37 -32.38
CA SER A 275 2.23 18.86 -33.01
C SER A 275 2.66 20.29 -32.61
N ARG A 276 2.09 20.90 -31.56
CA ARG A 276 2.35 22.32 -31.22
C ARG A 276 2.26 22.70 -29.74
N LEU A 277 2.35 21.77 -28.79
CA LEU A 277 2.48 22.13 -27.37
C LEU A 277 3.51 21.22 -26.71
N LEU A 278 4.67 21.82 -26.47
CA LEU A 278 5.77 21.43 -25.60
C LEU A 278 5.94 19.94 -25.30
N PHE A 279 7.12 19.43 -25.68
CA PHE A 279 7.95 18.70 -24.71
C PHE A 279 7.89 19.39 -23.34
N ILE A 280 6.97 18.97 -22.47
CA ILE A 280 7.14 19.13 -21.03
C ILE A 280 7.42 17.74 -20.48
N CYS A 281 8.50 17.13 -20.97
CA CYS A 281 9.50 16.74 -20.00
C CYS A 281 9.95 18.03 -19.36
N PHE A 282 9.75 18.18 -18.06
CA PHE A 282 10.51 19.19 -17.33
C PHE A 282 12.02 18.95 -17.53
#